data_AF-A0A2K4ZI66-F1
#
_entry.id   AF-A0A2K4ZI66-F1
#
_cell.length_a   1.000
_cell.length_b   1.000
_cell.length_c   1.000
_cell.angle_alpha   90.00
_cell.angle_beta   90.00
_cell.angle_gamma   90.00
#
_symmetry.space_group_name_H-M   'P 1'
#
loop_
_entity.id
_entity.type
_entity.pdbx_description
1 polymer ?
#
loop_
_entity_poly.entity_id
_entity_poly.type
_entity_poly.pdbx_seq_one_letter_code
_entity_poly.pdbx_strand_id
1 'polypeptide(L)'
;MKIKQLIPKFLREEIRMRRLRNRFPHCMIDSINVSFDAILEARVNIGQNSVVEAGVKVGRYSYVGSCTHIISAEIGAFCSIGNFCSIGTWEHPLCFLTTSPRIFREIIDEAHLYHDKPKPVTIGNDVWIGNGSYIRGGKSWKWGGNWSVHRGDA
;
A
#
# COMPACT_ATOMS: atom_id res chain seq x y z
N MET A 1 -30.01 -1.21 16.98
CA MET A 1 -29.06 -2.25 16.52
C MET A 1 -28.83 -2.08 15.02
N LYS A 2 -27.60 -1.93 14.52
CA LYS A 2 -27.35 -1.67 13.09
C LYS A 2 -27.46 -3.00 12.31
N ILE A 3 -28.40 -3.13 11.36
CA ILE A 3 -28.65 -4.35 10.56
C ILE A 3 -27.37 -5.03 10.02
N LYS A 4 -26.34 -4.23 9.69
CA LYS A 4 -25.03 -4.73 9.23
C LYS A 4 -24.32 -5.66 10.23
N GLN A 5 -24.62 -5.57 11.53
CA GLN A 5 -24.04 -6.41 12.58
C GLN A 5 -24.61 -7.84 12.58
N LEU A 6 -25.77 -8.07 11.97
CA LEU A 6 -26.42 -9.39 11.89
C LEU A 6 -25.91 -10.26 10.73
N ILE A 7 -25.18 -9.67 9.77
CA ILE A 7 -24.67 -10.41 8.61
C ILE A 7 -23.35 -11.11 8.99
N PRO A 8 -23.23 -12.44 8.78
CA PRO A 8 -21.98 -13.17 9.01
C PRO A 8 -20.79 -12.53 8.28
N LYS A 9 -19.62 -12.54 8.93
CA LYS A 9 -18.39 -11.93 8.38
C LYS A 9 -18.09 -12.43 6.96
N PHE A 10 -18.08 -13.74 6.76
CA PHE A 10 -17.84 -14.38 5.47
C PHE A 10 -18.76 -13.84 4.36
N LEU A 11 -20.06 -13.66 4.63
CA LEU A 11 -21.00 -13.15 3.63
C LEU A 11 -20.71 -11.68 3.27
N ARG A 12 -20.34 -10.86 4.27
CA ARG A 12 -19.91 -9.47 4.01
C ARG A 12 -18.65 -9.42 3.15
N GLU A 13 -17.73 -10.35 3.40
CA GLU A 13 -16.48 -10.45 2.65
C GLU A 13 -16.71 -10.86 1.20
N GLU A 14 -17.54 -11.88 0.98
CA GLU A 14 -17.93 -12.33 -0.35
C GLU A 14 -18.64 -11.23 -1.16
N ILE A 15 -19.59 -10.51 -0.54
CA ILE A 15 -20.26 -9.37 -1.18
C ILE A 15 -19.26 -8.28 -1.56
N ARG A 16 -18.29 -7.98 -0.69
CA ARG A 16 -17.25 -6.99 -0.96
C ARG A 16 -16.34 -7.43 -2.12
N MET A 17 -15.92 -8.70 -2.15
CA MET A 17 -15.11 -9.25 -3.23
C MET A 17 -15.82 -9.18 -4.58
N ARG A 18 -17.13 -9.50 -4.63
CA ARG A 18 -17.92 -9.34 -5.85
C ARG A 18 -17.97 -7.89 -6.33
N ARG A 19 -18.15 -6.94 -5.42
CA ARG A 19 -18.12 -5.51 -5.76
C ARG A 19 -16.76 -5.07 -6.29
N LEU A 20 -15.66 -5.56 -5.71
CA LEU A 20 -14.31 -5.27 -6.18
C LEU A 20 -14.09 -5.80 -7.61
N ARG A 21 -14.49 -7.05 -7.86
CA ARG A 21 -14.41 -7.66 -9.20
C ARG A 21 -15.27 -6.92 -10.23
N ASN A 22 -16.45 -6.42 -9.84
CA ASN A 22 -17.27 -5.59 -10.72
C ASN A 22 -16.66 -4.20 -10.98
N ARG A 23 -15.98 -3.61 -9.99
CA ARG A 23 -15.30 -2.31 -10.13
C ARG A 23 -14.07 -2.43 -11.03
N PHE A 24 -13.33 -3.53 -10.93
CA PHE A 24 -12.09 -3.79 -11.66
C PHE A 24 -12.21 -5.07 -12.52
N PRO A 25 -13.07 -5.08 -13.56
CA PRO A 25 -13.43 -6.30 -14.30
C PRO A 25 -12.28 -6.92 -15.08
N HIS A 26 -11.22 -6.15 -15.36
CA HIS A 26 -10.03 -6.61 -16.08
C HIS A 26 -8.85 -6.92 -15.17
N CYS A 27 -9.03 -6.88 -13.85
CA CYS A 27 -7.99 -7.15 -12.87
C CYS A 27 -8.26 -8.50 -12.17
N MET A 28 -7.20 -9.18 -11.76
CA MET A 28 -7.29 -10.33 -10.87
C MET A 28 -7.06 -9.84 -9.44
N ILE A 29 -8.13 -9.79 -8.64
CA ILE A 29 -8.06 -9.30 -7.26
C ILE A 29 -8.42 -10.45 -6.33
N ASP A 30 -7.41 -10.91 -5.58
CA ASP A 30 -7.53 -11.98 -4.59
C ASP A 30 -7.46 -11.44 -3.15
N SER A 31 -7.42 -10.11 -2.97
CA SER A 31 -7.48 -9.46 -1.68
C SER A 31 -8.73 -8.59 -1.51
N ILE A 32 -9.34 -8.72 -0.34
CA ILE A 32 -10.48 -7.92 0.08
C ILE A 32 -10.09 -6.50 0.54
N ASN A 33 -8.82 -6.30 0.86
CA ASN A 33 -8.29 -5.04 1.39
C ASN A 33 -7.80 -4.09 0.29
N VAL A 34 -8.45 -4.15 -0.87
CA VAL A 34 -8.28 -3.16 -1.95
C VAL A 34 -9.34 -2.08 -1.78
N SER A 35 -8.93 -0.81 -1.80
CA SER A 35 -9.84 0.33 -1.78
C SER A 35 -10.63 0.44 -3.10
N PHE A 36 -11.89 0.84 -3.02
CA PHE A 36 -12.69 1.14 -4.21
C PHE A 36 -12.24 2.41 -4.93
N ASP A 37 -11.50 3.26 -4.23
CA ASP A 37 -10.94 4.52 -4.71
C ASP A 37 -9.48 4.37 -5.19
N ALA A 38 -8.95 3.15 -5.22
CA ALA A 38 -7.71 2.85 -5.90
C ALA A 38 -7.90 2.92 -7.42
N ILE A 39 -6.82 3.24 -8.15
CA ILE A 39 -6.81 3.29 -9.62
C ILE A 39 -5.96 2.13 -10.11
N LEU A 40 -6.62 1.07 -10.58
CA LEU A 40 -5.97 -0.09 -11.17
C LEU A 40 -6.23 -0.07 -12.68
N GLU A 41 -5.16 -0.05 -13.48
CA GLU A 41 -5.26 -0.17 -14.93
C GLU A 41 -5.54 -1.63 -15.35
N ALA A 42 -5.64 -1.88 -16.66
CA ALA A 42 -5.97 -3.19 -17.19
C ALA A 42 -4.96 -4.29 -16.78
N ARG A 43 -5.47 -5.47 -16.44
CA ARG A 43 -4.68 -6.69 -16.16
C ARG A 43 -3.68 -6.52 -15.01
N VAL A 44 -4.07 -5.76 -13.99
CA VAL A 44 -3.36 -5.75 -12.70
C VAL A 44 -3.75 -6.97 -11.88
N ASN A 45 -2.76 -7.63 -11.29
CA ASN A 45 -2.98 -8.74 -10.37
C ASN A 45 -2.62 -8.32 -8.94
N ILE A 46 -3.54 -8.50 -8.01
CA ILE A 46 -3.34 -8.23 -6.57
C ILE A 46 -3.49 -9.54 -5.80
N GLY A 47 -2.37 -10.00 -5.24
CA GLY A 47 -2.29 -11.22 -4.45
C GLY A 47 -3.09 -11.18 -3.15
N GLN A 48 -3.24 -12.35 -2.54
CA GLN A 48 -4.03 -12.53 -1.32
C GLN A 48 -3.44 -11.73 -0.15
N ASN A 49 -4.31 -11.28 0.74
CA ASN A 49 -3.95 -10.55 1.97
C ASN A 49 -3.16 -9.25 1.74
N SER A 50 -3.07 -8.76 0.51
CA SER A 50 -2.42 -7.48 0.20
C SER A 50 -3.36 -6.30 0.50
N VAL A 51 -2.81 -5.18 0.92
CA VAL A 51 -3.57 -3.96 1.20
C VAL A 51 -3.23 -2.92 0.13
N VAL A 52 -4.26 -2.34 -0.48
CA VAL A 52 -4.12 -1.26 -1.46
C VAL A 52 -5.04 -0.12 -1.04
N GLU A 53 -4.46 0.97 -0.56
CA GLU A 53 -5.21 2.10 -0.01
C GLU A 53 -5.82 3.01 -1.10
N ALA A 54 -6.70 3.92 -0.67
CA ALA A 54 -7.31 4.91 -1.55
C ALA A 54 -6.25 5.82 -2.19
N GLY A 55 -6.44 6.16 -3.47
CA GLY A 55 -5.53 7.04 -4.21
C GLY A 55 -4.26 6.36 -4.74
N VAL A 56 -3.98 5.10 -4.37
CA VAL A 56 -2.90 4.31 -4.98
C VAL A 56 -3.21 4.06 -6.45
N LYS A 57 -2.19 4.20 -7.30
CA LYS A 57 -2.27 3.89 -8.74
C LYS A 57 -1.36 2.71 -9.08
N VAL A 58 -1.88 1.75 -9.84
CA VAL A 58 -1.11 0.62 -10.36
C VAL A 58 -1.32 0.52 -11.87
N GLY A 59 -0.24 0.66 -12.62
CA GLY A 59 -0.22 0.61 -14.07
C GLY A 59 -0.48 -0.80 -14.62
N ARG A 60 -0.87 -0.86 -15.90
CA ARG A 60 -1.31 -2.08 -16.57
C ARG A 60 -0.27 -3.19 -16.56
N TYR A 61 -0.74 -4.43 -16.58
CA TYR A 61 0.09 -5.64 -16.62
C TYR A 61 1.10 -5.76 -15.46
N SER A 62 0.90 -5.03 -14.37
CA SER A 62 1.71 -5.16 -13.16
C SER A 62 1.11 -6.20 -12.22
N TYR A 63 1.95 -6.88 -11.44
CA TYR A 63 1.48 -7.76 -10.37
C TYR A 63 2.00 -7.34 -9.00
N VAL A 64 1.17 -7.57 -7.99
CA VAL A 64 1.48 -7.40 -6.57
C VAL A 64 1.36 -8.75 -5.90
N GLY A 65 2.47 -9.23 -5.33
CA GLY A 65 2.52 -10.47 -4.55
C GLY A 65 1.61 -10.43 -3.33
N SER A 66 1.49 -11.57 -2.67
CA SER A 66 0.66 -11.72 -1.47
C SER A 66 1.26 -10.99 -0.27
N CYS A 67 0.38 -10.58 0.66
CA CYS A 67 0.74 -9.91 1.91
C CYS A 67 1.54 -8.61 1.70
N THR A 68 1.35 -7.92 0.58
CA THR A 68 2.02 -6.66 0.27
C THR A 68 1.12 -5.47 0.58
N HIS A 69 1.68 -4.46 1.24
CA HIS A 69 0.97 -3.26 1.69
C HIS A 69 1.41 -2.06 0.87
N ILE A 70 0.46 -1.44 0.16
CA ILE A 70 0.68 -0.25 -0.66
C ILE A 70 -0.24 0.84 -0.13
N ILE A 71 0.36 1.82 0.55
CA ILE A 71 -0.37 2.85 1.28
C ILE A 71 -0.45 4.16 0.49
N SER A 72 0.66 4.60 -0.11
CA SER A 72 0.72 5.84 -0.88
C SER A 72 1.73 5.71 -1.99
N ALA A 73 1.27 5.33 -3.19
CA ALA A 73 2.15 5.09 -4.32
C ALA A 73 1.48 5.29 -5.69
N GLU A 74 2.28 5.74 -6.65
CA GLU A 74 1.99 5.65 -8.08
C GLU A 74 2.97 4.66 -8.71
N ILE A 75 2.47 3.49 -9.12
CA ILE A 75 3.25 2.39 -9.71
C ILE A 75 2.96 2.34 -11.21
N GLY A 76 4.02 2.32 -12.02
CA GLY A 76 3.95 2.23 -13.48
C GLY A 76 3.47 0.87 -14.00
N ALA A 77 3.49 0.74 -15.31
CA ALA A 77 3.11 -0.48 -16.02
C ALA A 77 4.23 -1.53 -16.02
N PHE A 78 3.86 -2.80 -16.16
CA PHE A 78 4.77 -3.94 -16.26
C PHE A 78 5.67 -4.13 -15.03
N CYS A 79 5.22 -3.68 -13.86
CA CYS A 79 5.97 -3.84 -12.61
C CYS A 79 5.73 -5.21 -11.98
N SER A 80 6.78 -5.71 -11.35
CA SER A 80 6.80 -7.00 -10.65
C SER A 80 7.06 -6.77 -9.17
N ILE A 81 6.02 -6.74 -8.34
CA ILE A 81 6.14 -6.49 -6.90
C ILE A 81 6.03 -7.81 -6.14
N GLY A 82 7.08 -8.14 -5.38
CA GLY A 82 7.17 -9.36 -4.59
C GLY A 82 6.16 -9.43 -3.44
N ASN A 83 6.20 -10.57 -2.73
CA ASN A 83 5.41 -10.79 -1.53
C ASN A 83 5.95 -9.99 -0.34
N PHE A 84 5.11 -9.70 0.65
CA PHE A 84 5.50 -9.08 1.92
C PHE A 84 6.18 -7.70 1.78
N CYS A 85 5.91 -6.96 0.69
CA CYS A 85 6.47 -5.62 0.52
C CYS A 85 5.66 -4.58 1.30
N SER A 86 6.31 -3.50 1.70
CA SER A 86 5.69 -2.34 2.34
C SER A 86 6.08 -1.08 1.57
N ILE A 87 5.12 -0.43 0.92
CA ILE A 87 5.38 0.66 -0.03
C ILE A 87 4.62 1.91 0.40
N GLY A 88 5.37 3.01 0.59
CA GLY A 88 4.81 4.33 0.90
C GLY A 88 4.08 4.37 2.23
N THR A 89 4.54 3.60 3.22
CA THR A 89 3.94 3.55 4.56
C THR A 89 4.19 4.84 5.35
N TRP A 90 3.52 4.97 6.49
CA TRP A 90 3.81 6.01 7.48
C TRP A 90 5.27 5.97 7.95
N GLU A 91 5.78 7.15 8.33
CA GLU A 91 7.12 7.36 8.87
C GLU A 91 7.01 8.03 10.22
N HIS A 92 7.65 7.47 11.24
CA HIS A 92 7.77 8.15 12.52
C HIS A 92 8.77 9.31 12.44
N PRO A 93 8.53 10.42 13.15
CA PRO A 93 9.45 11.54 13.20
C PRO A 93 10.72 11.11 13.93
N LEU A 94 11.88 11.35 13.31
CA LEU A 94 13.19 11.04 13.90
C LEU A 94 13.82 12.24 14.62
N CYS A 95 13.23 13.42 14.46
CA CYS A 95 13.71 14.67 15.05
C CYS A 95 13.15 14.94 16.46
N PHE A 96 12.29 14.06 16.98
CA PHE A 96 11.79 14.15 18.34
C PHE A 96 12.70 13.39 19.29
N LEU A 97 12.55 13.64 20.59
CA LEU A 97 13.26 12.92 21.65
C LEU A 97 13.07 11.39 21.55
N THR A 98 11.97 10.95 20.96
CA THR A 98 11.65 9.55 20.74
C THR A 98 10.78 9.36 19.50
N THR A 99 10.92 8.21 18.86
CA THR A 99 10.08 7.77 17.74
C THR A 99 8.74 7.19 18.20
N SER A 100 8.54 7.00 19.51
CA SER A 100 7.31 6.45 20.08
C SER A 100 6.15 7.45 19.97
N PRO A 101 5.10 7.15 19.17
CA PRO A 101 3.94 8.04 19.02
C PRO A 101 3.18 8.24 20.32
N ARG A 102 3.25 7.27 21.24
CA ARG A 102 2.63 7.40 22.54
C ARG A 102 3.22 8.56 23.33
N ILE A 103 4.54 8.72 23.30
CA ILE A 103 5.23 9.74 24.10
C ILE A 103 4.99 11.13 23.51
N PHE A 104 5.28 11.34 22.22
CA PHE A 104 5.15 12.68 21.64
C PHE A 104 3.69 13.13 21.45
N ARG A 105 2.71 12.20 21.41
CA ARG A 105 1.29 12.54 21.34
C ARG A 105 0.63 12.70 22.71
N GLU A 106 0.90 11.81 23.66
CA GLU A 106 0.15 11.77 24.94
C GLU A 106 0.85 12.53 26.07
N ILE A 107 2.18 12.66 26.02
CA ILE A 107 2.98 13.21 27.13
C ILE A 107 3.47 14.61 26.80
N ILE A 108 4.00 14.82 25.59
CA ILE A 108 4.64 16.09 25.19
C ILE A 108 3.66 17.02 24.45
N ASP A 109 2.52 16.50 23.97
CA ASP A 109 1.51 17.23 23.17
C ASP A 109 2.07 17.94 21.91
N GLU A 110 3.13 17.36 21.34
CA GLU A 110 3.74 17.81 20.08
C GLU A 110 3.07 17.20 18.85
N ALA A 111 1.89 16.60 19.02
CA ALA A 111 1.14 15.95 17.94
C ALA A 111 0.90 16.88 16.73
N HIS A 112 0.76 18.19 16.97
CA HIS A 112 0.59 19.20 15.93
C HIS A 112 1.83 19.38 15.03
N LEU A 113 3.03 19.04 15.52
CA LEU A 113 4.29 19.08 14.76
C LEU A 113 4.46 17.84 13.86
N TYR A 114 3.69 16.77 14.09
CA TYR A 114 3.75 15.55 13.32
C TYR A 114 2.57 15.44 12.35
N HIS A 115 2.85 15.59 11.06
CA HIS A 115 1.87 15.32 10.02
C HIS A 115 1.87 13.83 9.64
N ASP A 116 0.89 13.09 10.16
CA ASP A 116 0.72 11.65 9.98
C ASP A 116 0.21 11.25 8.57
N LYS A 117 0.79 11.86 7.53
CA LYS A 117 0.43 11.62 6.14
C LYS A 117 1.54 10.81 5.46
N PRO A 118 1.23 9.62 4.94
CA PRO A 118 2.19 8.85 4.16
C PRO A 118 2.61 9.65 2.92
N LYS A 119 3.92 9.81 2.75
CA LYS A 119 4.47 10.50 1.58
C LYS A 119 4.36 9.59 0.36
N PRO A 120 3.90 10.10 -0.79
CA PRO A 120 3.74 9.29 -1.99
C PRO A 120 5.09 8.75 -2.48
N VAL A 121 5.07 7.51 -2.96
CA VAL A 121 6.17 6.86 -3.67
C VAL A 121 5.85 6.84 -5.16
N THR A 122 6.83 7.12 -6.02
CA THR A 122 6.66 6.96 -7.46
C THR A 122 7.55 5.82 -7.94
N ILE A 123 6.96 4.80 -8.57
CA ILE A 123 7.65 3.68 -9.20
C ILE A 123 7.36 3.76 -10.70
N GLY A 124 8.41 3.84 -11.53
CA GLY A 124 8.29 3.88 -12.98
C GLY A 124 7.80 2.57 -13.59
N ASN A 125 7.85 2.50 -14.93
CA ASN A 125 7.52 1.26 -15.64
C ASN A 125 8.65 0.24 -15.52
N ASP A 126 8.32 -1.05 -15.69
CA ASP A 126 9.29 -2.14 -15.84
C ASP A 126 10.22 -2.29 -14.62
N VAL A 127 9.67 -2.08 -13.42
CA VAL A 127 10.42 -2.18 -12.15
C VAL A 127 10.12 -3.52 -11.47
N TRP A 128 11.18 -4.19 -11.02
CA TRP A 128 11.08 -5.33 -10.10
C TRP A 128 11.41 -4.91 -8.67
N ILE A 129 10.55 -5.28 -7.73
CA ILE A 129 10.74 -5.09 -6.29
C ILE A 129 10.72 -6.47 -5.64
N GLY A 130 11.84 -6.86 -5.03
CA GLY A 130 12.01 -8.15 -4.40
C GLY A 130 11.15 -8.35 -3.14
N ASN A 131 10.92 -9.60 -2.76
CA ASN A 131 10.13 -9.95 -1.58
C ASN A 131 10.65 -9.28 -0.32
N GLY A 132 9.75 -8.84 0.56
CA GLY A 132 10.10 -8.23 1.85
C GLY A 132 10.64 -6.80 1.76
N SER A 133 10.61 -6.18 0.58
CA SER A 133 11.15 -4.83 0.40
C SER A 133 10.33 -3.78 1.15
N TYR A 134 11.03 -2.88 1.82
CA TYR A 134 10.46 -1.68 2.41
C TYR A 134 10.83 -0.45 1.58
N ILE A 135 9.83 0.22 1.02
CA ILE A 135 10.01 1.44 0.23
C ILE A 135 9.45 2.62 1.02
N ARG A 136 10.39 3.38 1.59
CA ARG A 136 10.14 4.60 2.33
C ARG A 136 9.36 5.64 1.50
N GLY A 137 8.44 6.35 2.14
CA GLY A 137 7.64 7.40 1.51
C GLY A 137 8.50 8.55 0.96
N GLY A 138 8.03 9.20 -0.10
CA GLY A 138 8.70 10.35 -0.71
C GLY A 138 9.92 10.00 -1.56
N LYS A 139 10.14 8.71 -1.87
CA LYS A 139 11.17 8.25 -2.81
C LYS A 139 10.58 7.99 -4.20
N SER A 140 11.37 8.29 -5.23
CA SER A 140 11.04 8.01 -6.63
C SER A 140 12.02 6.99 -7.21
N TRP A 141 11.50 6.02 -7.95
CA TRP A 141 12.23 4.87 -8.50
C TRP A 141 11.91 4.73 -9.98
N LYS A 142 12.92 4.46 -10.82
CA LYS A 142 12.77 4.24 -12.25
C LYS A 142 13.71 3.12 -12.70
N TRP A 143 13.30 2.37 -13.70
CA TRP A 143 14.16 1.37 -14.33
C TRP A 143 15.43 2.02 -14.91
N GLY A 144 16.59 1.38 -14.71
CA GLY A 144 17.91 1.91 -15.11
C GLY A 144 18.51 3.01 -14.22
N GLY A 145 17.87 3.40 -13.12
CA GLY A 145 18.45 4.31 -12.11
C GLY A 145 19.37 3.58 -11.13
N ASN A 146 20.26 4.30 -10.43
CA ASN A 146 21.07 3.73 -9.35
C ASN A 146 20.16 3.25 -8.20
N TRP A 147 20.16 1.94 -7.97
CA TRP A 147 19.40 1.29 -6.90
C TRP A 147 20.23 1.23 -5.63
N SER A 148 19.86 2.00 -4.61
CA SER A 148 20.25 1.71 -3.23
C SER A 148 19.00 1.28 -2.48
N VAL A 149 18.71 -0.02 -2.51
CA VAL A 149 17.81 -0.62 -1.52
C VAL A 149 18.56 -0.52 -0.20
N HIS A 150 18.27 0.51 0.60
CA HIS A 150 18.65 0.49 1.99
C HIS A 150 17.86 -0.69 2.59
N ARG A 151 18.51 -1.85 2.72
CA ARG A 151 18.16 -2.76 3.82
C ARG A 151 18.14 -1.87 5.05
N GLY A 152 17.04 -1.90 5.80
CA GLY A 152 16.90 -1.08 6.99
C GLY A 152 18.09 -1.32 7.90
N ASP A 153 19.05 -0.40 7.85
CA ASP A 153 20.06 -0.26 8.87
C ASP A 153 19.32 0.37 10.04
N ALA A 154 19.18 -0.43 11.09
CA ALA A 154 18.52 -0.09 12.34
C ALA A 154 19.11 1.17 12.98
#